data_AF-A0A292E349-F1
#
_entry.id   AF-A0A292E349-F1
#
_cell.length_a   1.000
_cell.length_b   1.000
_cell.length_c   1.000
_cell.angle_alpha   90.00
_cell.angle_beta   90.00
_cell.angle_gamma   90.00
#
_symmetry.space_group_name_H-M   'P 1'
#
loop_
_entity.id
_entity.type
_entity.pdbx_description
1 polymer ?
#
loop_
_entity_poly.entity_id
_entity_poly.type
_entity_poly.pdbx_seq_one_letter_code
_entity_poly.pdbx_strand_id
1 'polypeptide(L)'
;MRDDDNQSKKGQNDRSDDDAGIVRQTHELWRADLHERELRLAATLAVATHHCRIRKCRRDEGCSGPMVPSTYQAVAVEAQRMLGFSGDAVSRLPLCLAEIDETSLRRCMTQSSYLRQRLGLTKLPRYERRLRGRPWSRYEKISDDPDRS
;
A
#
# COMPACT_ATOMS: atom_id res chain seq x y z
N MET A 1 25.62 3.72 64.72
CA MET A 1 25.57 4.74 63.64
C MET A 1 25.47 3.97 62.34
N ARG A 2 24.52 4.34 61.50
CA ARG A 2 23.96 3.51 60.42
C ARG A 2 24.92 3.42 59.24
N ASP A 3 25.11 2.21 58.74
CA ASP A 3 25.60 1.92 57.40
C ASP A 3 24.49 2.32 56.41
N ASP A 4 24.77 3.25 55.50
CA ASP A 4 23.84 3.60 54.42
C ASP A 4 24.29 2.95 53.12
N ASP A 5 23.47 1.97 52.74
CA ASP A 5 23.60 1.09 51.60
C ASP A 5 23.64 1.83 50.26
N ASN A 6 24.71 1.53 49.54
CA ASN A 6 24.82 1.63 48.10
C ASN A 6 23.89 0.58 47.45
N GLN A 7 22.74 0.96 46.86
CA GLN A 7 22.19 0.28 45.68
C GLN A 7 20.94 0.92 45.02
N SER A 8 21.04 1.00 43.69
CA SER A 8 19.99 0.80 42.68
C SER A 8 18.83 1.80 42.53
N LYS A 9 18.77 2.42 41.33
CA LYS A 9 17.68 2.14 40.37
C LYS A 9 18.08 2.55 38.93
N LYS A 10 18.63 1.56 38.24
CA LYS A 10 18.67 1.42 36.79
C LYS A 10 17.23 1.23 36.30
N GLY A 11 16.68 2.13 35.49
CA GLY A 11 15.28 2.03 35.08
C GLY A 11 14.78 3.16 34.18
N GLN A 12 15.60 3.61 33.24
CA GLN A 12 15.17 4.53 32.19
C GLN A 12 15.88 4.10 30.90
N ASN A 13 15.20 3.35 30.03
CA ASN A 13 15.57 3.22 28.60
C ASN A 13 14.49 2.53 27.73
N ASP A 14 13.37 2.06 28.28
CA ASP A 14 12.40 1.30 27.46
C ASP A 14 11.40 2.17 26.65
N ARG A 15 11.26 3.47 26.94
CA ARG A 15 10.24 4.32 26.27
C ARG A 15 10.66 4.88 24.91
N SER A 16 11.95 4.97 24.61
CA SER A 16 12.44 5.58 23.37
C SER A 16 12.31 4.70 22.14
N ASP A 17 12.34 3.37 22.33
CA ASP A 17 12.25 2.42 21.22
C ASP A 17 10.81 2.26 20.70
N ASP A 18 9.82 2.42 21.58
CA ASP A 18 8.39 2.39 21.25
C ASP A 18 8.00 3.57 20.33
N ASP A 19 8.48 4.78 20.62
CA ASP A 19 8.23 5.97 19.79
C ASP A 19 8.88 5.84 18.40
N ALA A 20 10.10 5.30 18.33
CA ALA A 20 10.79 5.05 17.07
C ALA A 20 10.11 3.95 16.22
N GLY A 21 9.47 2.97 16.87
CA GLY A 21 8.63 1.96 16.21
C GLY A 21 7.36 2.57 15.62
N ILE A 22 6.65 3.40 16.40
CA ILE A 22 5.41 4.08 15.97
C ILE A 22 5.68 5.04 14.80
N VAL A 23 6.76 5.82 14.85
CA VAL A 23 7.13 6.74 13.76
C VAL A 23 7.45 5.97 12.47
N ARG A 24 8.15 4.83 12.56
CA ARG A 24 8.42 3.99 11.39
C ARG A 24 7.14 3.40 10.81
N GLN A 25 6.25 2.88 11.65
CA GLN A 25 4.98 2.30 11.21
C GLN A 25 4.07 3.34 10.55
N THR A 26 3.94 4.53 11.15
CA THR A 26 3.15 5.62 10.57
C THR A 26 3.72 6.10 9.24
N HIS A 27 5.05 6.13 9.10
CA HIS A 27 5.70 6.45 7.83
C HIS A 27 5.46 5.37 6.76
N GLU A 28 5.52 4.08 7.09
CA GLU A 28 5.20 3.00 6.14
C GLU A 28 3.73 3.06 5.69
N LEU A 29 2.80 3.33 6.61
CA LEU A 29 1.38 3.53 6.28
C LEU A 29 1.16 4.70 5.32
N TRP A 30 1.82 5.84 5.57
CA TRP A 30 1.74 6.99 4.68
C TRP A 30 2.27 6.67 3.27
N ARG A 31 3.39 5.94 3.18
CA ARG A 31 3.94 5.50 1.89
C ARG A 31 3.01 4.54 1.16
N ALA A 32 2.39 3.61 1.89
CA ALA A 32 1.43 2.66 1.32
C ALA A 32 0.19 3.39 0.77
N ASP A 33 -0.36 4.36 1.51
CA ASP A 33 -1.50 5.17 1.04
C ASP A 33 -1.12 6.01 -0.19
N LEU A 34 0.06 6.63 -0.18
CA LEU A 34 0.56 7.38 -1.33
C LEU A 34 0.71 6.47 -2.56
N HIS A 35 1.36 5.32 -2.41
CA HIS A 35 1.55 4.33 -3.48
C HIS A 35 0.22 3.85 -4.05
N GLU A 36 -0.75 3.53 -3.19
CA GLU A 36 -2.08 3.12 -3.62
C GLU A 36 -2.79 4.22 -4.42
N ARG A 37 -2.75 5.47 -3.94
CA ARG A 37 -3.34 6.62 -4.66
C ARG A 37 -2.74 6.79 -6.05
N GLU A 38 -1.41 6.73 -6.14
CA GLU A 38 -0.70 6.88 -7.41
C GLU A 38 -1.06 5.81 -8.41
N LEU A 39 -1.03 4.55 -7.99
CA LEU A 39 -1.31 3.44 -8.88
C LEU A 39 -2.77 3.41 -9.32
N ARG A 40 -3.71 3.80 -8.45
CA ARG A 40 -5.11 3.91 -8.84
C ARG A 40 -5.35 5.06 -9.81
N LEU A 41 -4.64 6.18 -9.66
CA LEU A 41 -4.67 7.26 -10.64
C LEU A 41 -4.11 6.78 -11.98
N ALA A 42 -2.94 6.14 -11.97
CA ALA A 42 -2.32 5.56 -13.16
C ALA A 42 -3.26 4.55 -13.84
N ALA A 43 -3.86 3.64 -13.08
CA ALA A 43 -4.82 2.66 -13.59
C ALA A 43 -6.06 3.32 -14.21
N THR A 44 -6.59 4.36 -13.56
CA THR A 44 -7.77 5.11 -14.07
C THR A 44 -7.48 5.72 -15.44
N LEU A 45 -6.27 6.27 -15.60
CA LEU A 45 -5.88 7.01 -16.80
C LEU A 45 -5.40 6.09 -17.92
N ALA A 46 -4.65 5.04 -17.60
CA ALA A 46 -3.98 4.22 -18.59
C ALA A 46 -4.78 2.98 -19.03
N VAL A 47 -5.55 2.37 -18.12
CA VAL A 47 -6.40 1.21 -18.49
C VAL A 47 -7.69 1.68 -19.15
N ALA A 48 -8.00 2.99 -19.08
CA ALA A 48 -9.28 3.59 -19.46
C ALA A 48 -10.44 2.76 -18.94
N THR A 49 -11.08 3.20 -17.87
CA THR A 49 -11.97 2.37 -17.04
C THR A 49 -13.01 1.52 -17.77
N HIS A 50 -13.38 1.82 -19.01
CA HIS A 50 -14.16 0.96 -19.90
C HIS A 50 -13.49 -0.36 -20.34
N HIS A 51 -12.15 -0.45 -20.46
CA HIS A 51 -11.43 -1.70 -20.76
C HIS A 51 -11.11 -2.54 -19.51
N CYS A 52 -11.25 -1.96 -18.32
CA CYS A 52 -11.06 -2.70 -17.07
C CYS A 52 -12.14 -3.79 -16.93
N ARG A 53 -11.74 -5.05 -16.72
CA ARG A 53 -12.67 -6.18 -16.52
C ARG A 53 -13.50 -6.06 -15.23
N ILE A 54 -13.06 -5.22 -14.30
CA ILE A 54 -13.77 -4.97 -13.05
C ILE A 54 -14.99 -4.06 -13.28
N ARG A 55 -16.19 -4.62 -13.18
CA ARG A 55 -17.47 -3.90 -13.35
C ARG A 55 -17.57 -2.64 -12.49
N LYS A 56 -17.12 -2.73 -11.23
CA LYS A 56 -17.15 -1.60 -10.30
C LYS A 56 -16.33 -0.43 -10.84
N CYS A 57 -15.10 -0.67 -11.30
CA CYS A 57 -14.23 0.34 -11.89
C CYS A 57 -14.84 1.01 -13.13
N ARG A 58 -15.55 0.24 -13.98
CA ARG A 58 -16.23 0.79 -15.16
C ARG A 58 -17.37 1.73 -14.77
N ARG A 59 -18.27 1.27 -13.89
CA ARG A 59 -19.38 2.07 -13.35
C ARG A 59 -18.88 3.34 -12.68
N ASP A 60 -17.73 3.21 -12.04
CA ASP A 60 -17.10 4.26 -11.28
C ASP A 60 -16.31 5.24 -12.18
N GLU A 61 -15.96 4.87 -13.40
CA GLU A 61 -14.99 5.63 -14.21
C GLU A 61 -13.71 5.93 -13.42
N GLY A 62 -13.27 4.97 -12.59
CA GLY A 62 -12.04 5.06 -11.81
C GLY A 62 -11.64 3.72 -11.19
N CYS A 63 -10.35 3.51 -10.98
CA CYS A 63 -9.85 2.27 -10.40
C CYS A 63 -10.23 2.16 -8.92
N SER A 64 -11.23 1.34 -8.64
CA SER A 64 -11.69 1.00 -7.30
C SER A 64 -11.39 -0.45 -6.92
N GLY A 65 -10.66 -1.21 -7.75
CA GLY A 65 -10.34 -2.63 -7.55
C GLY A 65 -9.50 -2.92 -6.30
N PRO A 66 -9.40 -4.20 -5.89
CA PRO A 66 -8.54 -4.60 -4.77
C PRO A 66 -7.07 -4.39 -5.12
N MET A 67 -6.26 -4.04 -4.12
CA MET A 67 -4.81 -4.07 -4.20
C MET A 67 -4.34 -5.51 -3.99
N VAL A 68 -3.56 -6.07 -4.91
CA VAL A 68 -3.08 -7.46 -4.86
C VAL A 68 -1.56 -7.49 -4.98
N PRO A 69 -0.87 -8.43 -4.31
CA PRO A 69 0.56 -8.63 -4.55
C PRO A 69 0.84 -8.84 -6.04
N SER A 70 1.95 -8.30 -6.53
CA SER A 70 2.32 -8.42 -7.94
C SER A 70 3.82 -8.65 -8.08
N THR A 71 4.19 -9.60 -8.93
CA THR A 71 5.59 -9.88 -9.28
C THR A 71 6.27 -8.70 -9.97
N TYR A 72 5.50 -7.84 -10.65
CA TYR A 72 6.02 -6.60 -11.25
C TYR A 72 6.63 -5.63 -10.23
N GLN A 73 6.26 -5.74 -8.95
CA GLN A 73 6.80 -4.89 -7.88
C GLN A 73 8.04 -5.49 -7.22
N ALA A 74 8.53 -6.67 -7.63
CA ALA A 74 9.66 -7.34 -6.97
C ALA A 74 10.90 -6.44 -6.85
N VAL A 75 11.28 -5.75 -7.93
CA VAL A 75 12.43 -4.83 -7.93
C VAL A 75 12.20 -3.63 -7.01
N ALA A 76 10.99 -3.07 -6.98
CA ALA A 76 10.66 -1.95 -6.11
C ALA A 76 10.65 -2.36 -4.63
N VAL A 77 10.17 -3.56 -4.32
CA VAL A 77 10.20 -4.15 -2.98
C VAL A 77 11.64 -4.35 -2.51
N GLU A 78 12.49 -4.93 -3.36
CA GLU A 78 13.91 -5.13 -3.06
C GLU A 78 14.63 -3.79 -2.84
N ALA A 79 14.37 -2.80 -3.69
CA ALA A 79 14.91 -1.44 -3.52
C ALA A 79 14.49 -0.81 -2.18
N GLN A 80 13.25 -1.01 -1.74
CA GLN A 80 12.81 -0.53 -0.43
C GLN A 80 13.51 -1.24 0.73
N ARG A 81 13.73 -2.54 0.61
CA ARG A 81 14.45 -3.32 1.62
C ARG A 81 15.91 -2.90 1.76
N MET A 82 16.57 -2.60 0.64
CA MET A 82 17.93 -2.03 0.66
C MET A 82 18.00 -0.67 1.36
N LEU A 83 16.90 0.09 1.37
CA LEU A 83 16.77 1.36 2.08
C LEU A 83 16.30 1.21 3.54
N GLY A 84 16.16 -0.03 4.04
CA GLY A 84 15.75 -0.31 5.43
C GLY A 84 14.25 -0.29 5.69
N PHE A 85 13.41 -0.35 4.64
CA PHE A 85 11.95 -0.48 4.77
C PHE A 85 11.48 -1.93 4.58
N SER A 86 10.27 -2.27 5.04
CA SER A 86 9.70 -3.63 4.87
C SER A 86 9.50 -4.02 3.39
N GLY A 87 9.25 -3.03 2.53
CA GLY A 87 8.86 -3.21 1.13
C GLY A 87 7.35 -3.42 0.93
N ASP A 88 6.57 -3.59 2.00
CA ASP A 88 5.14 -3.88 1.89
C ASP A 88 4.36 -2.71 1.27
N ALA A 89 4.80 -1.48 1.55
CA ALA A 89 4.19 -0.26 1.03
C ALA A 89 4.11 -0.21 -0.51
N VAL A 90 4.99 -0.92 -1.22
CA VAL A 90 5.00 -0.97 -2.70
C VAL A 90 4.69 -2.34 -3.29
N SER A 91 4.44 -3.35 -2.46
CA SER A 91 4.33 -4.75 -2.91
C SER A 91 3.10 -5.04 -3.78
N ARG A 92 2.13 -4.12 -3.81
CA ARG A 92 0.80 -4.35 -4.37
C ARG A 92 0.49 -3.43 -5.55
N LEU A 93 -0.27 -3.97 -6.50
CA LEU A 93 -0.89 -3.23 -7.60
C LEU A 93 -2.41 -3.35 -7.51
N PRO A 94 -3.18 -2.39 -8.07
CA PRO A 94 -4.58 -2.63 -8.36
C PRO A 94 -4.72 -3.87 -9.27
N LEU A 95 -5.70 -4.74 -9.00
CA LEU A 95 -5.91 -5.98 -9.75
C LEU A 95 -5.91 -5.78 -11.28
N CYS A 96 -6.52 -4.69 -11.76
CA CYS A 96 -6.54 -4.38 -13.18
C CYS A 96 -5.16 -4.07 -13.79
N LEU A 97 -4.20 -3.61 -12.99
CA LEU A 97 -2.80 -3.44 -13.41
C LEU A 97 -1.97 -4.70 -13.17
N ALA A 98 -2.36 -5.54 -12.22
CA ALA A 98 -1.69 -6.81 -11.97
C ALA A 98 -1.97 -7.85 -13.08
N GLU A 99 -3.12 -7.78 -13.74
CA GLU A 99 -3.57 -8.72 -14.77
C GLU A 99 -3.19 -8.34 -16.21
N ILE A 100 -2.63 -7.15 -16.44
CA ILE A 100 -2.21 -6.72 -17.79
C ILE A 100 -0.81 -7.23 -18.12
N ASP A 101 -0.48 -7.24 -19.41
CA ASP A 101 0.86 -7.59 -19.88
C ASP A 101 1.91 -6.55 -19.44
N GLU A 102 3.16 -6.98 -19.35
CA GLU A 102 4.26 -6.16 -18.86
C GLU A 102 4.48 -4.89 -19.71
N THR A 103 4.27 -4.98 -21.02
CA THR A 103 4.47 -3.83 -21.93
C THR A 103 3.43 -2.76 -21.66
N SER A 104 2.17 -3.16 -21.51
CA SER A 104 1.07 -2.27 -21.13
C SER A 104 1.31 -1.68 -19.75
N LEU A 105 1.76 -2.48 -18.77
CA LEU A 105 2.08 -1.98 -17.44
C LEU A 105 3.19 -0.94 -17.47
N ARG A 106 4.30 -1.21 -18.18
CA ARG A 106 5.41 -0.24 -18.30
C ARG A 106 4.92 1.09 -18.89
N ARG A 107 4.10 1.05 -19.94
CA ARG A 107 3.48 2.27 -20.51
C ARG A 107 2.64 3.02 -19.48
N CYS A 108 1.82 2.32 -18.68
CA CYS A 108 1.05 2.92 -17.59
C CYS A 108 1.98 3.62 -16.59
N MET A 109 3.06 2.96 -16.19
CA MET A 109 4.01 3.47 -15.19
C MET A 109 4.80 4.68 -15.72
N THR A 110 5.25 4.66 -16.98
CA THR A 110 5.93 5.81 -17.61
C THR A 110 5.00 7.03 -17.72
N GLN A 111 3.72 6.83 -18.04
CA GLN A 111 2.76 7.91 -18.08
C GLN A 111 2.37 8.42 -16.68
N SER A 112 2.43 7.58 -15.65
CA SER A 112 2.03 7.97 -14.28
C SER A 112 2.80 9.19 -13.77
N SER A 113 4.11 9.29 -14.02
CA SER A 113 4.94 10.41 -13.58
C SER A 113 4.57 11.72 -14.27
N TYR A 114 4.26 11.67 -15.57
CA TYR A 114 3.76 12.80 -16.34
C TYR A 114 2.37 13.25 -15.86
N LEU A 115 1.49 12.28 -15.58
CA LEU A 115 0.14 12.53 -15.09
C LEU A 115 0.17 13.12 -13.66
N ARG A 116 1.12 12.71 -12.82
CA ARG A 116 1.38 13.26 -11.48
C ARG A 116 1.72 14.75 -11.53
N GLN A 117 2.58 15.16 -12.47
CA GLN A 117 2.94 16.57 -12.66
C GLN A 117 1.77 17.41 -13.18
N ARG A 118 0.99 16.90 -14.15
CA ARG A 118 -0.12 17.66 -14.75
C ARG A 118 -1.37 17.74 -13.87
N LEU A 119 -1.62 16.74 -13.05
CA LEU A 119 -2.83 16.65 -12.24
C LEU A 119 -2.56 16.96 -10.76
N GLY A 120 -1.30 17.20 -10.37
CA GLY A 120 -0.89 17.68 -9.05
C GLY A 120 -1.58 16.96 -7.90
N LEU A 121 -1.26 15.68 -7.66
CA LEU A 121 -1.86 14.81 -6.63
C LEU A 121 -3.34 15.15 -6.34
N THR A 122 -4.12 15.37 -7.41
CA THR A 122 -5.50 15.84 -7.24
C THR A 122 -6.20 14.86 -6.33
N LYS A 123 -6.87 15.39 -5.29
CA LYS A 123 -7.89 14.63 -4.58
C LYS A 123 -8.81 14.09 -5.65
N LEU A 124 -8.69 12.80 -5.98
CA LEU A 124 -9.56 12.15 -6.92
C LEU A 124 -10.94 12.16 -6.24
N PRO A 125 -11.86 13.09 -6.59
CA PRO A 125 -13.04 13.37 -5.77
C PRO A 125 -13.95 12.12 -5.70
N ARG A 126 -13.81 11.25 -6.70
CA ARG A 126 -14.47 9.95 -6.77
C ARG A 126 -13.72 8.83 -6.05
N TYR A 127 -12.38 8.85 -5.94
CA TYR A 127 -11.60 7.87 -5.18
C TYR A 127 -11.88 7.98 -3.67
N GLU A 128 -11.83 9.21 -3.13
CA GLU A 128 -12.11 9.47 -1.71
C GLU A 128 -13.57 9.16 -1.34
N ARG A 129 -14.52 9.39 -2.26
CA ARG A 129 -15.93 9.03 -2.07
C ARG A 129 -16.16 7.51 -2.07
N ARG A 130 -15.26 6.72 -2.69
CA ARG A 130 -15.40 5.26 -2.93
C ARG A 130 -14.74 4.37 -1.91
N LEU A 131 -13.73 4.87 -1.19
CA LEU A 131 -13.26 4.23 0.04
C LEU A 131 -14.37 4.13 1.10
N ARG A 132 -15.42 4.97 1.00
CA ARG A 132 -16.63 4.89 1.85
C ARG A 132 -17.70 3.91 1.35
N GLY A 133 -17.60 3.42 0.12
CA GLY A 133 -18.55 2.47 -0.45
C GLY A 133 -18.32 1.04 0.07
N ARG A 134 -19.25 0.12 -0.22
CA ARG A 134 -19.13 -1.30 0.20
C ARG A 134 -17.72 -1.82 -0.13
N PRO A 135 -16.95 -2.31 0.86
CA PRO A 135 -15.63 -2.86 0.61
C PRO A 135 -15.77 -4.02 -0.36
N TRP A 136 -14.70 -4.29 -1.10
CA TRP A 136 -14.58 -5.58 -1.75
C TRP A 136 -14.75 -6.62 -0.65
N SER A 137 -15.79 -7.46 -0.74
CA SER A 137 -15.82 -8.70 0.02
C SER A 137 -14.52 -9.39 -0.34
N ARG A 138 -13.53 -9.31 0.55
CA ARG A 138 -12.35 -10.14 0.43
C ARG A 138 -12.87 -11.57 0.48
N TYR A 139 -12.24 -12.44 -0.29
CA TYR A 139 -12.00 -13.81 0.12
C TYR A 139 -11.69 -13.80 1.63
N GLU A 140 -12.70 -14.05 2.44
CA GLU A 140 -12.54 -14.41 3.83
C GLU A 140 -12.17 -15.89 3.83
N LYS A 141 -11.03 -16.19 4.46
CA LYS A 141 -10.57 -17.53 4.85
C LYS A 141 -10.15 -18.44 3.70
N ILE A 142 -8.84 -18.40 3.38
CA ILE A 142 -8.13 -19.68 3.42
C ILE A 142 -8.01 -19.95 4.92
N SER A 143 -8.91 -20.78 5.41
CA SER A 143 -8.81 -21.39 6.72
C SER A 143 -7.55 -22.25 6.74
N ASP A 144 -6.54 -21.84 7.50
CA ASP A 144 -5.66 -22.80 8.15
C ASP A 144 -6.52 -23.52 9.19
N ASP A 145 -7.22 -24.57 8.77
CA ASP A 145 -7.82 -25.55 9.66
C ASP A 145 -7.22 -26.91 9.25
N PRO A 146 -6.15 -27.37 9.92
CA PRO A 146 -5.50 -28.63 9.58
C PRO A 146 -6.22 -29.86 10.16
N ASP A 147 -7.40 -29.70 10.78
CA ASP A 147 -8.13 -30.82 11.38
C ASP A 147 -9.59 -30.89 10.89
N ARG A 148 -9.78 -31.57 9.75
CA ARG A 148 -11.04 -32.26 9.48
C ARG A 148 -10.78 -33.53 8.67
N SER A 149 -10.36 -34.57 9.38
CA SER A 149 -10.54 -35.97 8.98
C SER A 149 -11.92 -36.47 9.43
#